data_AF-A0A7W0WTB4-F1
#
_entry.id   AF-A0A7W0WTB4-F1
#
_cell.length_a   1.000
_cell.length_b   1.000
_cell.length_c   1.000
_cell.angle_alpha   90.00
_cell.angle_beta   90.00
_cell.angle_gamma   90.00
#
_symmetry.space_group_name_H-M   'P 1'
#
loop_
_entity.id
_entity.type
_entity.pdbx_description
1 polymer ?
#
loop_
_entity_poly.entity_id
_entity_poly.type
_entity_poly.pdbx_seq_one_letter_code
_entity_poly.pdbx_strand_id
1 'polypeptide(L)'
;QTWEFAVVSTIGETPNVIGVSDNTGRLLYSSANPEKLLLTDLTQLPWIGKAMEPKKSSMRLVSNNEPTLVATRIFGDKPPPGMSFLYTRSSDGTSLFLRLVDVDDVVRYMKMTEGALLSIVAPDGNARGDVPLDLLARVTAPTENIREIEIDTKTYQVLAKAIVDPDDQRVGLVVMASRVDGVLSLFPHARLVFAVAMIAAILVAIGMFMRARSLRA
;
A
#
# COMPACT_ATOMS: atom_id res chain seq x y z
N GLN A 1 3.10 2.26 -15.54
CA GLN A 1 4.12 1.62 -16.41
C GLN A 1 5.01 0.77 -15.52
N THR A 2 5.14 -0.53 -15.80
CA THR A 2 6.01 -1.42 -15.00
C THR A 2 7.43 -1.38 -15.57
N TRP A 3 8.43 -1.17 -14.72
CA TRP A 3 9.83 -1.21 -15.11
C TRP A 3 10.51 -2.43 -14.48
N GLU A 4 11.15 -3.23 -15.30
CA GLU A 4 11.80 -4.48 -14.90
C GLU A 4 13.24 -4.48 -15.39
N PHE A 5 14.15 -4.80 -14.46
CA PHE A 5 15.58 -4.79 -14.68
C PHE A 5 16.20 -6.06 -14.09
N ALA A 6 17.24 -6.57 -14.74
CA ALA A 6 18.10 -7.61 -14.20
C ALA A 6 19.49 -7.03 -14.01
N VAL A 7 20.00 -7.05 -12.78
CA VAL A 7 21.37 -6.74 -12.44
C VAL A 7 22.13 -8.05 -12.32
N VAL A 8 23.09 -8.30 -13.19
CA VAL A 8 23.94 -9.49 -13.17
C VAL A 8 25.30 -9.07 -12.66
N SER A 9 25.76 -9.58 -11.51
CA SER A 9 27.06 -9.23 -10.92
C SER A 9 28.21 -10.13 -11.40
N THR A 10 27.94 -11.14 -12.24
CA THR A 10 28.99 -11.94 -12.91
C THR A 10 28.62 -12.24 -14.37
N ILE A 11 29.37 -11.66 -15.30
CA ILE A 11 29.44 -12.12 -16.68
C ILE A 11 30.75 -12.91 -16.83
N GLY A 12 30.67 -14.25 -16.73
CA GLY A 12 31.82 -15.16 -16.93
C GLY A 12 32.62 -15.52 -15.66
N GLU A 13 33.79 -16.16 -15.86
CA GLU A 13 34.72 -16.63 -14.81
C GLU A 13 35.56 -15.50 -14.18
N THR A 14 35.46 -14.27 -14.68
CA THR A 14 36.14 -13.09 -14.12
C THR A 14 35.28 -12.45 -13.03
N PRO A 15 35.79 -12.25 -11.80
CA PRO A 15 35.02 -11.58 -10.76
C PRO A 15 34.86 -10.09 -11.11
N ASN A 16 33.68 -9.54 -10.81
CA ASN A 16 33.39 -8.09 -10.66
C ASN A 16 32.90 -7.30 -11.89
N VAL A 17 32.28 -7.92 -12.91
CA VAL A 17 31.53 -7.16 -13.93
C VAL A 17 30.04 -7.19 -13.63
N ILE A 18 29.49 -6.02 -13.31
CA ILE A 18 28.06 -5.79 -13.12
C ILE A 18 27.47 -5.37 -14.45
N GLY A 19 26.45 -6.06 -14.93
CA GLY A 19 25.61 -5.64 -16.05
C GLY A 19 24.20 -5.36 -15.56
N VAL A 20 23.56 -4.29 -16.01
CA VAL A 20 22.12 -4.07 -15.80
C VAL A 20 21.44 -4.19 -17.14
N SER A 21 20.42 -5.03 -17.27
CA SER A 21 19.57 -5.10 -18.47
C SER A 21 18.13 -4.76 -18.13
N ASP A 22 17.33 -4.33 -19.11
CA ASP A 22 15.87 -4.35 -18.99
C ASP A 22 15.32 -5.78 -19.16
N ASN A 23 13.99 -5.93 -19.05
CA ASN A 23 13.28 -7.19 -19.27
C ASN A 23 13.33 -7.74 -20.70
N THR A 24 13.81 -6.96 -21.67
CA THR A 24 14.07 -7.46 -23.03
C THR A 24 15.48 -8.03 -23.19
N GLY A 25 16.29 -7.96 -22.11
CA GLY A 25 17.70 -8.36 -22.12
C GLY A 25 18.64 -7.30 -22.71
N ARG A 26 18.15 -6.10 -23.00
CA ARG A 26 19.00 -5.00 -23.49
C ARG A 26 19.85 -4.46 -22.35
N LEU A 27 21.17 -4.49 -22.52
CA LEU A 27 22.14 -3.96 -21.56
C LEU A 27 22.04 -2.43 -21.47
N LEU A 28 21.81 -1.93 -20.26
CA LEU A 28 21.60 -0.51 -19.91
C LEU A 28 22.75 0.07 -19.08
N TYR A 29 23.52 -0.77 -18.38
CA TYR A 29 24.75 -0.41 -17.66
C TYR A 29 25.73 -1.58 -17.66
N SER A 30 27.03 -1.28 -17.62
CA SER A 30 28.08 -2.26 -17.37
C SER A 30 29.24 -1.62 -16.61
N SER A 31 29.68 -2.23 -15.51
CA SER A 31 30.87 -1.76 -14.78
C SER A 31 32.17 -1.97 -15.57
N ALA A 32 32.16 -2.84 -16.60
CA ALA A 32 33.27 -2.98 -17.54
C ALA A 32 33.36 -1.81 -18.53
N ASN A 33 32.31 -1.01 -18.68
CA ASN A 33 32.29 0.15 -19.56
C ASN A 33 31.29 1.22 -19.08
N PRO A 34 31.55 1.86 -17.92
CA PRO A 34 30.58 2.72 -17.27
C PRO A 34 30.30 4.02 -18.05
N GLU A 35 31.23 4.46 -18.90
CA GLU A 35 31.11 5.73 -19.64
C GLU A 35 30.26 5.62 -20.92
N LYS A 36 30.03 4.40 -21.44
CA LYS A 36 29.29 4.21 -22.71
C LYS A 36 27.80 3.99 -22.56
N LEU A 37 27.32 3.72 -21.35
CA LEU A 37 25.94 3.28 -21.09
C LEU A 37 25.19 4.33 -20.27
N LEU A 38 23.88 4.44 -20.50
CA LEU A 38 23.05 5.58 -20.06
C LEU A 38 22.71 5.55 -18.56
N LEU A 39 22.70 4.37 -17.94
CA LEU A 39 22.38 4.22 -16.52
C LEU A 39 23.63 4.27 -15.64
N THR A 40 23.44 4.72 -14.39
CA THR A 40 24.49 4.71 -13.36
C THR A 40 24.53 3.35 -12.66
N ASP A 41 25.63 3.07 -11.96
CA ASP A 41 25.79 1.90 -11.11
C ASP A 41 24.67 1.80 -10.05
N LEU A 42 23.81 0.78 -10.18
CA LEU A 42 22.71 0.53 -9.25
C LEU A 42 23.21 0.05 -7.88
N THR A 43 24.43 -0.49 -7.77
CA THR A 43 24.95 -0.99 -6.48
C THR A 43 25.15 0.12 -5.44
N GLN A 44 25.15 1.39 -5.88
CA GLN A 44 25.16 2.58 -5.03
C GLN A 44 23.88 2.74 -4.19
N LEU A 45 22.78 2.05 -4.54
CA LEU A 45 21.56 2.08 -3.76
C LEU A 45 21.75 1.30 -2.44
N PRO A 46 21.53 1.92 -1.26
CA PRO A 46 21.91 1.33 0.03
C PRO A 46 21.14 0.05 0.37
N TRP A 47 19.99 -0.18 -0.26
CA TRP A 47 19.19 -1.39 -0.08
C TRP A 47 19.52 -2.51 -1.08
N ILE A 48 20.26 -2.22 -2.16
CA ILE A 48 20.69 -3.26 -3.10
C ILE A 48 21.75 -4.16 -2.46
N GLY A 49 22.64 -3.60 -1.64
CA GLY A 49 23.65 -4.40 -0.92
C GLY A 49 23.06 -5.53 -0.07
N LYS A 50 21.95 -5.28 0.63
CA LYS A 50 21.23 -6.32 1.39
C LYS A 50 20.59 -7.37 0.50
N ALA A 51 20.07 -6.95 -0.65
CA ALA A 51 19.39 -7.83 -1.58
C ALA A 51 20.36 -8.73 -2.37
N MET A 52 21.66 -8.45 -2.37
CA MET A 52 22.70 -9.30 -2.97
C MET A 52 22.99 -10.56 -2.16
N GLU A 53 22.54 -10.65 -0.91
CA GLU A 53 22.63 -11.90 -0.14
C GLU A 53 21.90 -13.05 -0.88
N PRO A 54 22.50 -14.25 -0.96
CA PRO A 54 21.93 -15.36 -1.72
C PRO A 54 20.49 -15.68 -1.29
N LYS A 55 19.59 -15.78 -2.29
CA LYS A 55 18.17 -16.13 -2.12
C LYS A 55 17.37 -15.17 -1.23
N LYS A 56 17.86 -13.94 -1.01
CA LYS A 56 17.11 -12.89 -0.33
C LYS A 56 16.28 -12.08 -1.32
N SER A 57 15.13 -11.61 -0.85
CA SER A 57 14.28 -10.66 -1.56
C SER A 57 13.86 -9.56 -0.60
N SER A 58 13.75 -8.33 -1.11
CA SER A 58 13.23 -7.22 -0.33
C SER A 58 12.20 -6.45 -1.14
N MET A 59 11.34 -5.73 -0.44
CA MET A 59 10.42 -4.77 -1.02
C MET A 59 10.58 -3.45 -0.29
N ARG A 60 10.44 -2.34 -1.00
CA ARG A 60 10.39 -1.00 -0.41
C ARG A 60 9.37 -0.17 -1.16
N LEU A 61 8.75 0.77 -0.46
CA LEU A 61 7.98 1.83 -1.07
C LEU A 61 8.85 3.09 -1.09
N VAL A 62 9.14 3.61 -2.29
CA VAL A 62 10.07 4.73 -2.48
C VAL A 62 9.42 5.83 -3.31
N SER A 63 9.80 7.07 -3.05
CA SER A 63 9.47 8.19 -3.93
C SER A 63 10.28 8.07 -5.22
N ASN A 64 9.65 8.31 -6.36
CA ASN A 64 10.36 8.32 -7.64
C ASN A 64 11.38 9.47 -7.74
N ASN A 65 11.22 10.51 -6.91
CA ASN A 65 12.12 11.65 -6.80
C ASN A 65 13.14 11.50 -5.66
N GLU A 66 13.24 10.32 -5.03
CA GLU A 66 14.24 10.10 -3.99
C GLU A 66 15.66 10.33 -4.57
N PRO A 67 16.52 11.16 -3.95
CA PRO A 67 17.79 11.57 -4.55
C PRO A 67 18.70 10.40 -4.96
N THR A 68 18.71 9.34 -4.15
CA THR A 68 19.46 8.11 -4.40
C THR A 68 18.94 7.38 -5.65
N LEU A 69 17.63 7.32 -5.85
CA LEU A 69 17.00 6.71 -7.02
C LEU A 69 17.20 7.57 -8.26
N VAL A 70 17.08 8.89 -8.16
CA VAL A 70 17.34 9.83 -9.26
C VAL A 70 18.77 9.75 -9.75
N ALA A 71 19.74 9.63 -8.83
CA ALA A 71 21.16 9.48 -9.18
C ALA A 71 21.44 8.24 -10.05
N THR A 72 20.59 7.21 -9.97
CA THR A 72 20.72 6.02 -10.83
C THR A 72 20.30 6.23 -12.27
N ARG A 73 19.52 7.30 -12.55
CA ARG A 73 18.85 7.55 -13.83
C ARG A 73 17.99 6.37 -14.30
N ILE A 74 17.51 5.51 -13.40
CA ILE A 74 16.68 4.34 -13.75
C ILE A 74 15.37 4.71 -14.47
N PHE A 75 14.88 5.92 -14.24
CA PHE A 75 13.74 6.52 -14.94
C PHE A 75 14.14 7.48 -16.08
N GLY A 76 15.43 7.54 -16.43
CA GLY A 76 16.02 8.56 -17.29
C GLY A 76 16.28 9.89 -16.55
N ASP A 77 16.33 10.99 -17.30
CA ASP A 77 16.67 12.33 -16.78
C ASP A 77 15.57 12.99 -15.98
N LYS A 78 14.33 12.54 -16.18
CA LYS A 78 13.15 13.10 -15.53
C LYS A 78 12.31 11.98 -14.93
N PRO A 79 12.49 11.66 -13.64
CA PRO A 79 11.67 10.67 -12.98
C PRO A 79 10.17 11.04 -13.08
N PRO A 80 9.28 10.05 -13.26
CA PRO A 80 7.85 10.30 -13.18
C PRO A 80 7.48 10.72 -11.75
N PRO A 81 6.54 11.67 -11.56
CA PRO A 81 6.07 12.00 -10.22
C PRO A 81 5.43 10.77 -9.56
N GLY A 82 5.42 10.72 -8.23
CA GLY A 82 4.74 9.67 -7.47
C GLY A 82 5.67 8.74 -6.72
N MET A 83 5.21 7.51 -6.51
CA MET A 83 5.89 6.49 -5.72
C MET A 83 5.85 5.15 -6.46
N SER A 84 6.83 4.30 -6.18
CA SER A 84 6.90 2.94 -6.70
C SER A 84 7.22 1.94 -5.61
N PHE A 85 6.69 0.74 -5.72
CA PHE A 85 7.25 -0.42 -5.04
C PHE A 85 8.51 -0.84 -5.77
N LEU A 86 9.64 -0.76 -5.07
CA LEU A 86 10.90 -1.35 -5.50
C LEU A 86 11.02 -2.75 -4.91
N TYR A 87 10.87 -3.76 -5.75
CA TYR A 87 11.10 -5.15 -5.41
C TYR A 87 12.49 -5.57 -5.89
N THR A 88 13.24 -6.25 -5.02
CA THR A 88 14.52 -6.84 -5.39
C THR A 88 14.56 -8.30 -4.97
N ARG A 89 15.21 -9.15 -5.77
CA ARG A 89 15.39 -10.57 -5.48
C ARG A 89 16.70 -11.08 -6.03
N SER A 90 17.51 -11.70 -5.18
CA SER A 90 18.68 -12.49 -5.59
C SER A 90 18.24 -13.85 -6.14
N SER A 91 18.80 -14.26 -7.27
CA SER A 91 18.59 -15.60 -7.82
C SER A 91 19.51 -16.62 -7.12
N ASP A 92 20.81 -16.33 -7.12
CA ASP A 92 21.88 -17.26 -6.72
C ASP A 92 23.07 -16.54 -6.03
N GLY A 93 22.91 -15.28 -5.64
CA GLY A 93 23.99 -14.44 -5.09
C GLY A 93 24.87 -13.79 -6.15
N THR A 94 24.67 -14.11 -7.44
CA THR A 94 25.42 -13.52 -8.56
C THR A 94 24.56 -12.69 -9.49
N SER A 95 23.24 -12.72 -9.30
CA SER A 95 22.29 -11.93 -10.05
C SER A 95 21.16 -11.47 -9.13
N LEU A 96 20.71 -10.25 -9.40
CA LEU A 96 19.67 -9.53 -8.69
C LEU A 96 18.63 -9.07 -9.71
N PHE A 97 17.40 -9.53 -9.54
CA PHE A 97 16.25 -8.98 -10.24
C PHE A 97 15.75 -7.75 -9.50
N LEU A 98 15.48 -6.67 -10.23
CA LEU A 98 14.93 -5.43 -9.71
C LEU A 98 13.68 -5.04 -10.50
N ARG A 99 12.60 -4.74 -9.79
CA ARG A 99 11.34 -4.32 -10.42
C ARG A 99 10.77 -3.11 -9.70
N LEU A 100 10.37 -2.10 -10.47
CA LEU A 100 9.64 -0.94 -10.00
C LEU A 100 8.19 -1.06 -10.49
N VAL A 101 7.26 -1.08 -9.54
CA VAL A 101 5.83 -1.10 -9.80
C VAL A 101 5.24 0.22 -9.33
N ASP A 102 4.68 0.97 -10.28
CA ASP A 102 4.01 2.24 -9.99
C ASP A 102 2.84 2.03 -9.02
N VAL A 103 2.79 2.82 -7.95
CA VAL A 103 1.73 2.76 -6.94
C VAL A 103 0.37 3.09 -7.53
N ASP A 104 0.28 4.01 -8.49
CA ASP A 104 -0.98 4.38 -9.12
C ASP A 104 -1.57 3.20 -9.91
N ASP A 105 -0.73 2.36 -10.51
CA ASP A 105 -1.17 1.13 -11.18
C ASP A 105 -1.67 0.09 -10.16
N VAL A 106 -1.01 -0.04 -9.01
CA VAL A 106 -1.46 -0.92 -7.91
C VAL A 106 -2.81 -0.45 -7.35
N VAL A 107 -2.95 0.84 -7.05
CA VAL A 107 -4.20 1.43 -6.55
C VAL A 107 -5.33 1.21 -7.56
N ARG A 108 -5.07 1.47 -8.85
CA ARG A 108 -6.05 1.25 -9.92
C ARG A 108 -6.48 -0.22 -10.00
N TYR A 109 -5.54 -1.15 -9.89
CA TYR A 109 -5.83 -2.59 -9.91
C TYR A 109 -6.63 -3.06 -8.69
N MET A 110 -6.32 -2.52 -7.50
CA MET A 110 -6.98 -2.88 -6.24
C MET A 110 -8.37 -2.25 -6.07
N LYS A 111 -8.74 -1.25 -6.86
CA LYS A 111 -10.02 -0.56 -6.73
C LYS A 111 -11.16 -1.46 -7.22
N MET A 112 -11.81 -2.16 -6.28
CA MET A 112 -12.83 -3.19 -6.60
C MET A 112 -14.24 -2.64 -6.83
N THR A 113 -14.58 -1.45 -6.33
CA THR A 113 -15.96 -0.93 -6.36
C THR A 113 -15.99 0.59 -6.53
N GLU A 114 -16.99 1.08 -7.26
CA GLU A 114 -17.29 2.50 -7.34
C GLU A 114 -17.64 3.04 -5.94
N GLY A 115 -16.98 4.12 -5.52
CA GLY A 115 -17.18 4.75 -4.21
C GLY A 115 -16.19 4.33 -3.11
N ALA A 116 -15.44 3.25 -3.30
CA ALA A 116 -14.32 2.94 -2.41
C ALA A 116 -13.13 3.86 -2.72
N LEU A 117 -12.63 4.53 -1.69
CA LEU A 117 -11.41 5.33 -1.73
C LEU A 117 -10.25 4.44 -1.26
N LEU A 118 -9.14 4.49 -1.98
CA LEU A 118 -7.96 3.69 -1.68
C LEU A 118 -6.73 4.57 -1.81
N SER A 119 -5.86 4.51 -0.81
CA SER A 119 -4.54 5.15 -0.85
C SER A 119 -3.47 4.24 -0.28
N ILE A 120 -2.25 4.39 -0.78
CA ILE A 120 -1.03 3.81 -0.24
C ILE A 120 -0.23 4.93 0.40
N VAL A 121 0.20 4.73 1.64
CA VAL A 121 0.96 5.69 2.45
C VAL A 121 2.35 5.12 2.74
N ALA A 122 3.38 5.88 2.38
CA ALA A 122 4.77 5.56 2.67
C ALA A 122 5.15 5.89 4.13
N PRO A 123 6.26 5.34 4.65
CA PRO A 123 6.69 5.57 6.02
C PRO A 123 7.03 7.03 6.34
N ASP A 124 7.35 7.82 5.32
CA ASP A 124 7.62 9.27 5.41
C ASP A 124 6.33 10.13 5.44
N GLY A 125 5.15 9.49 5.33
CA GLY A 125 3.85 10.15 5.30
C GLY A 125 3.36 10.55 3.91
N ASN A 126 4.18 10.40 2.87
CA ASN A 126 3.72 10.63 1.50
C ASN A 126 2.65 9.61 1.12
N ALA A 127 1.60 10.06 0.43
CA ALA A 127 0.47 9.22 0.05
C ALA A 127 0.13 9.33 -1.43
N ARG A 128 -0.35 8.23 -2.01
CA ARG A 128 -0.90 8.15 -3.36
C ARG A 128 -2.25 7.44 -3.35
N GLY A 129 -3.24 8.02 -4.02
CA GLY A 129 -4.60 7.49 -4.12
C GLY A 129 -5.66 8.55 -3.86
N ASP A 130 -6.87 8.08 -3.54
CA ASP A 130 -8.09 8.91 -3.52
C ASP A 130 -8.60 9.24 -2.11
N VAL A 131 -7.94 8.75 -1.05
CA VAL A 131 -8.34 9.02 0.33
C VAL A 131 -7.93 10.46 0.72
N PRO A 132 -8.84 11.29 1.26
CA PRO A 132 -8.54 12.65 1.71
C PRO A 132 -7.36 12.71 2.70
N LEU A 133 -6.49 13.71 2.57
CA LEU A 133 -5.26 13.83 3.37
C LEU A 133 -5.56 13.98 4.87
N ASP A 134 -6.61 14.72 5.18
CA ASP A 134 -7.19 14.94 6.50
C ASP A 134 -7.76 13.64 7.11
N LEU A 135 -8.20 12.68 6.28
CA LEU A 135 -8.55 11.32 6.72
C LEU A 135 -7.30 10.48 6.97
N LEU A 136 -6.33 10.54 6.08
CA LEU A 136 -5.05 9.83 6.24
C LEU A 136 -4.29 10.29 7.49
N ALA A 137 -4.34 11.58 7.83
CA ALA A 137 -3.70 12.13 9.03
C ALA A 137 -4.25 11.51 10.33
N ARG A 138 -5.48 10.96 10.32
CA ARG A 138 -6.09 10.26 11.45
C ARG A 138 -5.77 8.76 11.50
N VAL A 139 -5.08 8.25 10.48
CA VAL A 139 -4.78 6.83 10.27
C VAL A 139 -3.26 6.65 10.24
N THR A 140 -2.62 6.77 11.39
CA THR A 140 -1.15 6.70 11.51
C THR A 140 -0.61 5.26 11.61
N ALA A 141 -1.49 4.31 11.95
CA ALA A 141 -1.13 2.91 12.18
C ALA A 141 -2.12 1.95 11.53
N PRO A 142 -1.70 0.69 11.27
CA PRO A 142 -2.61 -0.38 10.85
C PRO A 142 -3.76 -0.57 11.83
N THR A 143 -4.91 -0.98 11.33
CA THR A 143 -6.10 -1.29 12.11
C THR A 143 -6.51 -2.75 11.92
N GLU A 144 -6.83 -3.42 13.02
CA GLU A 144 -7.39 -4.78 12.98
C GLU A 144 -8.81 -4.74 12.44
N ASN A 145 -9.60 -3.78 12.94
CA ASN A 145 -11.02 -3.60 12.64
C ASN A 145 -11.27 -2.31 11.84
N ILE A 146 -12.43 -2.25 11.18
CA ILE A 146 -12.95 -1.04 10.54
C ILE A 146 -13.25 0.01 11.62
N ARG A 147 -12.84 1.25 11.38
CA ARG A 147 -13.12 2.41 12.24
C ARG A 147 -14.01 3.39 11.52
N GLU A 148 -14.96 3.99 12.24
CA GLU A 148 -15.73 5.13 11.73
C GLU A 148 -15.00 6.42 12.09
N ILE A 149 -14.75 7.27 11.09
CA ILE A 149 -14.06 8.54 11.26
C ILE A 149 -14.90 9.63 10.60
N GLU A 150 -15.21 10.69 11.35
CA GLU A 150 -15.96 11.84 10.86
C GLU A 150 -15.02 13.00 10.46
N ILE A 151 -15.22 13.52 9.25
CA ILE A 151 -14.50 14.66 8.67
C ILE A 151 -15.49 15.52 7.91
N ASP A 152 -15.55 16.82 8.22
CA ASP A 152 -16.42 17.79 7.57
C ASP A 152 -17.86 17.27 7.39
N THR A 153 -18.45 16.76 8.47
CA THR A 153 -19.82 16.16 8.52
C THR A 153 -20.02 14.87 7.72
N LYS A 154 -18.95 14.31 7.13
CA LYS A 154 -18.98 13.02 6.43
C LYS A 154 -18.37 11.94 7.30
N THR A 155 -19.10 10.84 7.47
CA THR A 155 -18.59 9.65 8.16
C THR A 155 -17.99 8.68 7.13
N TYR A 156 -16.77 8.24 7.41
CA TYR A 156 -16.04 7.25 6.62
C TYR A 156 -15.82 6.00 7.45
N GLN A 157 -16.04 4.83 6.86
CA GLN A 157 -15.54 3.56 7.36
C GLN A 157 -14.16 3.32 6.80
N VAL A 158 -13.17 3.21 7.67
CA VAL A 158 -11.76 3.15 7.32
C VAL A 158 -11.11 1.87 7.84
N LEU A 159 -10.37 1.21 6.96
CA LEU A 159 -9.54 0.06 7.28
C LEU A 159 -8.11 0.35 6.79
N ALA A 160 -7.13 0.13 7.66
CA ALA A 160 -5.73 0.30 7.33
C ALA A 160 -4.97 -1.00 7.53
N LYS A 161 -4.22 -1.45 6.53
CA LYS A 161 -3.39 -2.66 6.61
C LYS A 161 -1.94 -2.33 6.33
N ALA A 162 -1.04 -2.89 7.13
CA ALA A 162 0.39 -2.78 6.88
C ALA A 162 0.73 -3.43 5.55
N ILE A 163 1.60 -2.78 4.78
CA ILE A 163 2.31 -3.44 3.70
C ILE A 163 3.63 -3.91 4.29
N VAL A 164 3.88 -5.21 4.22
CA VAL A 164 5.09 -5.83 4.76
C VAL A 164 5.94 -6.39 3.63
N ASP A 165 7.26 -6.34 3.80
CA ASP A 165 8.20 -7.00 2.91
C ASP A 165 8.30 -8.52 3.24
N PRO A 166 9.11 -9.29 2.48
CA PRO A 166 9.30 -10.71 2.74
C PRO A 166 9.92 -11.06 4.11
N ASP A 167 10.56 -10.10 4.79
CA ASP A 167 11.14 -10.26 6.14
C ASP A 167 10.19 -9.68 7.23
N ASP A 168 8.90 -9.51 6.90
CA ASP A 168 7.83 -8.96 7.74
C ASP A 168 8.07 -7.52 8.25
N GLN A 169 8.96 -6.78 7.57
CA GLN A 169 9.20 -5.37 7.88
C GLN A 169 8.15 -4.51 7.20
N ARG A 170 7.57 -3.56 7.95
CA ARG A 170 6.59 -2.62 7.40
C ARG A 170 7.25 -1.67 6.41
N VAL A 171 6.79 -1.69 5.16
CA VAL A 171 7.23 -0.79 4.08
C VAL A 171 6.23 0.31 3.77
N GLY A 172 5.00 0.20 4.26
CA GLY A 172 3.95 1.19 4.01
C GLY A 172 2.63 0.83 4.68
N LEU A 173 1.57 1.50 4.25
CA LEU A 173 0.20 1.27 4.70
C LEU A 173 -0.75 1.34 3.50
N VAL A 174 -1.63 0.36 3.33
CA VAL A 174 -2.81 0.50 2.47
C VAL A 174 -3.94 1.02 3.34
N VAL A 175 -4.55 2.13 2.95
CA VAL A 175 -5.73 2.69 3.59
C VAL A 175 -6.89 2.61 2.62
N MET A 176 -7.91 1.87 3.01
CA MET A 176 -9.19 1.82 2.32
C MET A 176 -10.21 2.61 3.14
N ALA A 177 -10.95 3.49 2.49
CA ALA A 177 -12.04 4.25 3.09
C ALA A 177 -13.29 4.13 2.21
N SER A 178 -14.44 3.93 2.85
CA SER A 178 -15.74 4.01 2.18
C SER A 178 -16.57 5.06 2.88
N ARG A 179 -17.21 5.93 2.10
CA ARG A 179 -18.13 6.92 2.66
C ARG A 179 -19.41 6.21 3.09
N VAL A 180 -19.86 6.46 4.31
CA VAL A 180 -21.11 5.91 4.82
C VAL A 180 -22.24 6.83 4.38
N ASP A 181 -22.63 6.69 3.10
CA ASP A 181 -23.83 7.33 2.54
C ASP A 181 -25.05 6.44 2.80
N GLY A 182 -25.34 6.16 4.08
CA GLY A 182 -26.45 5.30 4.47
C GLY A 182 -27.74 6.09 4.70
N VAL A 183 -28.89 5.51 4.37
CA VAL A 183 -30.21 5.99 4.84
C VAL A 183 -30.30 6.03 6.37
N LEU A 184 -29.39 5.36 7.09
CA LEU A 184 -29.26 5.45 8.53
C LEU A 184 -28.46 6.69 9.01
N SER A 185 -27.67 7.35 8.15
CA SER A 185 -27.11 8.67 8.47
C SER A 185 -28.15 9.79 8.30
N LEU A 186 -29.23 9.57 7.55
CA LEU A 186 -30.43 10.43 7.57
C LEU A 186 -31.16 10.38 8.93
N PHE A 187 -30.91 9.34 9.73
CA PHE A 187 -31.49 9.19 11.06
C PHE A 187 -30.37 8.98 12.08
N PRO A 188 -29.63 10.05 12.45
CA PRO A 188 -28.58 9.98 13.49
C PRO A 188 -29.11 9.48 14.84
N HIS A 189 -30.43 9.34 15.00
CA HIS A 189 -31.10 8.78 16.16
C HIS A 189 -31.87 7.49 15.87
N ALA A 190 -31.78 6.87 14.68
CA ALA A 190 -32.49 5.62 14.36
C ALA A 190 -32.15 4.52 15.37
N ARG A 191 -30.88 4.40 15.78
CA ARG A 191 -30.48 3.45 16.83
C ARG A 191 -31.22 3.71 18.15
N LEU A 192 -31.40 4.98 18.52
CA LEU A 192 -32.14 5.38 19.71
C LEU A 192 -33.64 5.12 19.54
N VAL A 193 -34.22 5.45 18.39
CA VAL A 193 -35.63 5.19 18.07
C VAL A 193 -35.92 3.69 18.10
N PHE A 194 -35.06 2.85 17.50
CA PHE A 194 -35.19 1.40 17.57
C PHE A 194 -35.02 0.87 18.99
N ALA A 195 -34.06 1.39 19.77
CA ALA A 195 -33.90 1.00 21.17
C ALA A 195 -35.13 1.34 22.02
N VAL A 196 -35.68 2.56 21.87
CA VAL A 196 -36.89 3.01 22.56
C VAL A 196 -38.10 2.19 22.11
N ALA A 197 -38.27 1.95 20.82
CA ALA A 197 -39.35 1.14 20.28
C ALA A 197 -39.28 -0.31 20.80
N MET A 198 -38.07 -0.88 20.90
CA MET A 198 -37.85 -2.21 21.44
C MET A 198 -38.18 -2.28 22.94
N ILE A 199 -37.76 -1.29 23.73
CA ILE A 199 -38.12 -1.19 25.16
C ILE A 199 -39.64 -1.10 25.31
N ALA A 200 -40.31 -0.25 24.53
CA ALA A 200 -41.76 -0.12 24.56
C ALA A 200 -42.46 -1.44 24.20
N ALA A 201 -41.99 -2.15 23.16
CA ALA A 201 -42.52 -3.45 22.77
C ALA A 201 -42.36 -4.51 23.87
N ILE A 202 -41.21 -4.54 24.55
CA ILE A 202 -40.95 -5.42 25.69
C ILE A 202 -41.91 -5.12 26.84
N LEU A 203 -42.10 -3.84 27.18
CA LEU A 203 -43.03 -3.44 28.25
C LEU A 203 -44.48 -3.85 27.95
N VAL A 204 -44.92 -3.67 26.70
CA VAL A 204 -46.25 -4.09 26.24
C VAL A 204 -46.40 -5.62 26.33
N ALA A 205 -45.39 -6.38 25.91
CA ALA A 205 -45.39 -7.84 26.02
C ALA A 205 -45.47 -8.32 27.48
N ILE A 206 -44.71 -7.69 28.39
CA ILE A 206 -44.76 -7.99 29.83
C ILE A 206 -46.17 -7.69 30.38
N GLY A 207 -46.75 -6.54 30.04
CA GLY A 207 -48.10 -6.16 30.48
C GLY A 207 -49.18 -7.14 29.99
N MET A 208 -49.11 -7.56 28.72
CA MET A 208 -50.01 -8.58 28.18
C MET A 208 -49.85 -9.93 28.87
N PHE A 209 -48.62 -10.35 29.14
CA PHE A 209 -48.35 -11.60 29.86
C PHE A 209 -48.93 -11.59 31.28
N MET A 210 -48.75 -10.49 32.03
CA MET A 210 -49.32 -10.33 33.37
C MET A 210 -50.86 -10.40 33.35
N ARG A 211 -51.50 -9.72 32.39
CA ARG A 211 -52.96 -9.74 32.22
C ARG A 211 -53.48 -11.14 31.85
N ALA A 212 -52.78 -11.85 30.98
CA ALA A 212 -53.14 -13.22 30.62
C ALA A 212 -53.04 -14.16 31.83
N ARG A 213 -52.06 -13.95 32.72
CA ARG A 213 -51.92 -14.71 33.96
C ARG A 213 -53.03 -14.40 34.97
N SER A 214 -53.43 -13.14 35.11
CA SER A 214 -54.49 -12.75 36.07
C SER A 214 -55.87 -13.28 35.69
N LEU A 215 -56.13 -13.54 34.42
CA LEU A 215 -57.41 -14.12 33.95
C LEU A 215 -57.49 -15.64 34.17
N ARG A 216 -56.37 -16.30 34.46
CA ARG A 216 -56.32 -17.75 34.70
C ARG A 216 -56.30 -18.13 36.18
N ALA A 217 -56.07 -17.15 37.07
CA ALA A 217 -56.14 -17.32 38.52
C ALA A 217 -57.54 -16.94 39.01
#